data_AF-A0A9E2Z6E1-F1
#
_entry.id   AF-A0A9E2Z6E1-F1
#
_cell.length_a   1.000
_cell.length_b   1.000
_cell.length_c   1.000
_cell.angle_alpha   90.00
_cell.angle_beta   90.00
_cell.angle_gamma   90.00
#
_symmetry.space_group_name_H-M   'P 1'
#
loop_
_entity.id
_entity.type
_entity.pdbx_description
1 polymer ?
#
loop_
_entity_poly.entity_id
_entity_poly.type
_entity_poly.pdbx_seq_one_letter_code
_entity_poly.pdbx_strand_id
1 'polypeptide(L)'
;MRRIFGLVLAVPLLVSFAGCGLFHSGPSSQDVAGTFLKDFGGGDTAGAAALTDDSAAAKTMLDKVRSALKPAGADLHPDLTADGVDRSGDSVDEPFQASWDLGQGRTWSYTGHVAVKRIDGDWKVHWQPSDIHPKLAAEQTIALQVEQPDPAPVLDRDGVALLAPTPVITVVVDRKQAGDLGAVAGSLADALSRFDATITPQSIIDGATKTPDGQGYPVISLRDSDYQQVRAQIHELPGVSFASQTQLLAKDKALGPQLLATVKAAVQAKVAGSAGWRVITQDAGGNEVNELTAKPAKPAG
;
A
#
# COMPACT_ATOMS: atom_id res chain seq x y z
N MET A 1 77.48 -68.36 5.52
CA MET A 1 77.15 -66.99 5.08
C MET A 1 75.96 -67.05 4.13
N ARG A 2 74.76 -66.67 4.56
CA ARG A 2 73.58 -66.49 3.71
C ARG A 2 72.83 -65.25 4.23
N ARG A 3 72.76 -64.23 3.38
CA ARG A 3 72.11 -62.93 3.63
C ARG A 3 70.60 -63.13 3.50
N ILE A 4 69.83 -62.70 4.50
CA ILE A 4 68.36 -62.73 4.49
C ILE A 4 67.88 -61.31 4.19
N PHE A 5 67.15 -61.18 3.08
CA PHE A 5 66.39 -59.99 2.70
C PHE A 5 65.14 -59.87 3.58
N GLY A 6 64.96 -58.75 4.27
CA GLY A 6 63.73 -58.41 5.00
C GLY A 6 62.86 -57.48 4.16
N LEU A 7 61.73 -58.00 3.67
CA LEU A 7 60.69 -57.25 2.97
C LEU A 7 59.77 -56.60 4.03
N VAL A 8 59.74 -55.27 4.09
CA VAL A 8 58.83 -54.52 4.98
C VAL A 8 57.49 -54.35 4.26
N LEU A 9 56.45 -55.00 4.76
CA LEU A 9 55.07 -54.89 4.28
C LEU A 9 54.34 -53.82 5.12
N ALA A 10 54.03 -52.68 4.53
CA ALA A 10 53.24 -51.62 5.15
C ALA A 10 51.74 -51.94 5.04
N VAL A 11 51.08 -52.12 6.18
CA VAL A 11 49.61 -52.32 6.28
C VAL A 11 48.94 -50.94 6.40
N PRO A 12 48.08 -50.52 5.46
CA PRO A 12 47.32 -49.29 5.62
C PRO A 12 46.19 -49.52 6.63
N LEU A 13 46.25 -48.78 7.74
CA LEU A 13 45.21 -48.72 8.76
C LEU A 13 43.99 -47.99 8.17
N LEU A 14 42.98 -48.74 7.75
CA LEU A 14 41.66 -48.22 7.35
C LEU A 14 40.93 -47.70 8.59
N VAL A 15 41.11 -46.40 8.88
CA VAL A 15 40.29 -45.67 9.84
C VAL A 15 38.90 -45.50 9.24
N SER A 16 37.98 -46.38 9.62
CA SER A 16 36.56 -46.22 9.34
C SER A 16 36.05 -45.05 10.16
N PHE A 17 35.89 -43.89 9.53
CA PHE A 17 35.17 -42.76 10.09
C PHE A 17 33.69 -43.14 10.13
N ALA A 18 33.27 -43.80 11.22
CA ALA A 18 31.87 -43.82 11.63
C ALA A 18 31.52 -42.39 12.07
N GLY A 19 31.28 -41.52 11.09
CA GLY A 19 30.75 -40.19 11.33
C GLY A 19 29.37 -40.32 11.97
N CYS A 20 29.25 -39.81 13.19
CA CYS A 20 28.03 -39.76 13.97
C CYS A 20 26.88 -39.12 13.17
N GLY A 21 25.89 -39.92 12.77
CA GLY A 21 24.55 -39.44 12.39
C GLY A 21 23.72 -39.12 13.64
N LEU A 22 24.13 -38.10 14.39
CA LEU A 22 23.44 -37.66 15.61
C LEU A 22 22.87 -36.25 15.38
N PHE A 23 21.55 -36.20 15.16
CA PHE A 23 20.65 -35.02 15.20
C PHE A 23 20.83 -33.98 14.08
N HIS A 24 20.35 -34.28 12.87
CA HIS A 24 19.85 -33.25 11.96
C HIS A 24 18.37 -33.00 12.30
N SER A 25 18.12 -32.30 13.40
CA SER A 25 16.81 -31.70 13.61
C SER A 25 16.75 -30.50 12.66
N GLY A 26 15.89 -30.54 11.65
CA GLY A 26 15.65 -29.40 10.76
C GLY A 26 15.26 -28.14 11.53
N PRO A 27 15.15 -26.98 10.86
CA PRO A 27 14.76 -25.73 11.50
C PRO A 27 13.46 -25.90 12.30
N SER A 28 13.37 -25.29 13.47
CA SER A 28 12.16 -25.32 14.31
C SER A 28 11.02 -24.51 13.69
N SER A 29 9.80 -24.64 14.19
CA SER A 29 8.66 -23.81 13.78
C SER A 29 8.98 -22.31 13.90
N GLN A 30 9.64 -21.95 14.99
CA GLN A 30 10.07 -20.60 15.29
C GLN A 30 11.16 -20.09 14.32
N ASP A 31 12.11 -20.95 13.93
CA ASP A 31 13.13 -20.59 12.94
C ASP A 31 12.52 -20.32 11.56
N VAL A 32 11.53 -21.14 11.16
CA VAL A 32 10.79 -20.98 9.89
C VAL A 32 9.97 -19.70 9.92
N ALA A 33 9.19 -19.45 10.97
CA ALA A 33 8.44 -18.21 11.14
C ALA A 33 9.35 -16.99 11.14
N GLY A 34 10.47 -17.04 11.87
CA GLY A 34 11.43 -15.95 11.94
C GLY A 34 12.08 -15.64 10.59
N THR A 35 12.41 -16.66 9.81
CA THR A 35 12.97 -16.48 8.47
C THR A 35 11.92 -15.89 7.52
N PHE A 36 10.68 -16.41 7.55
CA PHE A 36 9.56 -15.88 6.77
C PHE A 36 9.32 -14.39 7.05
N LEU A 37 9.22 -14.01 8.32
CA LEU A 37 8.98 -12.63 8.75
C LEU A 37 10.13 -11.70 8.35
N LYS A 38 11.37 -12.16 8.54
CA LYS A 38 12.57 -11.42 8.14
C LYS A 38 12.62 -11.17 6.64
N ASP A 39 12.38 -12.20 5.84
CA ASP A 39 12.43 -12.09 4.39
C ASP A 39 11.31 -11.18 3.89
N PHE A 40 10.09 -11.32 4.42
CA PHE A 40 8.97 -10.45 4.07
C PHE A 40 9.21 -8.98 4.46
N GLY A 41 9.67 -8.72 5.69
CA GLY A 41 10.02 -7.38 6.16
C GLY A 41 11.15 -6.75 5.34
N GLY A 42 12.19 -7.54 5.04
CA GLY A 42 13.32 -7.16 4.19
C GLY A 42 12.94 -6.93 2.72
N GLY A 43 11.77 -7.41 2.29
CA GLY A 43 11.27 -7.27 0.93
C GLY A 43 11.63 -8.42 -0.01
N ASP A 44 12.23 -9.50 0.49
CA ASP A 44 12.42 -10.74 -0.24
C ASP A 44 11.12 -11.58 -0.18
N THR A 45 10.12 -11.14 -0.94
CA THR A 45 8.82 -11.81 -1.02
C THR A 45 8.93 -13.21 -1.64
N ALA A 46 9.96 -13.47 -2.44
CA ALA A 46 10.22 -14.77 -3.04
C ALA A 46 10.80 -15.75 -2.02
N GLY A 47 11.78 -15.32 -1.22
CA GLY A 47 12.35 -16.08 -0.11
C GLY A 47 11.29 -16.43 0.93
N ALA A 48 10.50 -15.44 1.38
CA ALA A 48 9.40 -15.65 2.31
C ALA A 48 8.38 -16.66 1.75
N ALA A 49 7.92 -16.49 0.50
CA ALA A 49 6.95 -17.39 -0.11
C ALA A 49 7.46 -18.84 -0.25
N ALA A 50 8.76 -19.04 -0.44
CA ALA A 50 9.35 -20.38 -0.55
C ALA A 50 9.25 -21.20 0.75
N LEU A 51 9.07 -20.55 1.90
CA LEU A 51 8.90 -21.18 3.22
C LEU A 51 7.46 -21.62 3.50
N THR A 52 6.54 -21.33 2.59
CA THR A 52 5.12 -21.63 2.75
C THR A 52 4.71 -22.95 2.09
N ASP A 53 3.55 -23.47 2.44
CA ASP A 53 2.92 -24.61 1.77
C ASP A 53 2.16 -24.23 0.47
N ASP A 54 1.89 -22.94 0.25
CA ASP A 54 1.39 -22.37 -1.02
C ASP A 54 2.22 -21.16 -1.47
N SER A 55 3.38 -21.45 -2.07
CA SER A 55 4.34 -20.42 -2.47
C SER A 55 3.83 -19.47 -3.56
N ALA A 56 2.94 -19.92 -4.44
CA ALA A 56 2.41 -19.11 -5.52
C ALA A 56 1.42 -18.06 -5.00
N ALA A 57 0.47 -18.48 -4.14
CA ALA A 57 -0.46 -17.57 -3.50
C ALA A 57 0.25 -16.62 -2.54
N ALA A 58 1.19 -17.14 -1.74
CA ALA A 58 2.00 -16.34 -0.83
C ALA A 58 2.75 -15.23 -1.56
N LYS A 59 3.52 -15.58 -2.60
CA LYS A 59 4.30 -14.59 -3.35
C LYS A 59 3.43 -13.47 -3.91
N THR A 60 2.31 -13.82 -4.55
CA THR A 60 1.39 -12.85 -5.15
C THR A 60 0.89 -11.84 -4.12
N MET A 61 0.48 -12.34 -2.95
CA MET A 61 -0.05 -11.50 -1.88
C MET A 61 1.02 -10.63 -1.22
N LEU A 62 2.19 -11.20 -0.91
CA LEU A 62 3.30 -10.46 -0.30
C LEU A 62 3.79 -9.33 -1.23
N ASP A 63 3.87 -9.58 -2.55
CA ASP A 63 4.18 -8.56 -3.55
C ASP A 63 3.12 -7.45 -3.58
N LYS A 64 1.84 -7.83 -3.54
CA LYS A 64 0.72 -6.88 -3.52
C LYS A 64 0.77 -5.98 -2.29
N VAL A 65 0.99 -6.54 -1.10
CA VAL A 65 1.11 -5.77 0.15
C VAL A 65 2.33 -4.85 0.12
N ARG A 66 3.50 -5.33 -0.31
CA ARG A 66 4.70 -4.49 -0.45
C ARG A 66 4.49 -3.34 -1.44
N SER A 67 3.82 -3.62 -2.56
CA SER A 67 3.54 -2.62 -3.59
C SER A 67 2.52 -1.58 -3.15
N ALA A 68 1.54 -1.97 -2.32
CA ALA A 68 0.51 -1.08 -1.81
C ALA A 68 1.02 -0.19 -0.66
N LEU A 69 1.84 -0.74 0.24
CA LEU A 69 2.39 0.00 1.38
C LEU A 69 3.63 0.84 1.03
N LYS A 70 4.48 0.36 0.10
CA LYS A 70 5.76 0.98 -0.27
C LYS A 70 6.56 1.49 0.95
N PRO A 71 6.82 0.63 1.94
CA PRO A 71 7.46 1.05 3.18
C PRO A 71 8.88 1.56 2.92
N ALA A 72 9.29 2.58 3.66
CA ALA A 72 10.68 3.01 3.76
C ALA A 72 11.52 2.00 4.56
N GLY A 73 10.88 1.31 5.51
CA GLY A 73 11.47 0.22 6.28
C GLY A 73 10.38 -0.65 6.92
N ALA A 74 10.71 -1.90 7.22
CA ALA A 74 9.83 -2.79 7.95
C ALA A 74 10.67 -3.74 8.83
N ASP A 75 10.22 -3.93 10.06
CA ASP A 75 10.81 -4.84 11.03
C ASP A 75 9.71 -5.81 11.49
N LEU A 76 9.82 -7.05 11.06
CA LEU A 76 8.90 -8.14 11.38
C LEU A 76 9.73 -9.25 12.01
N HIS A 77 9.41 -9.61 13.25
CA HIS A 77 10.17 -10.60 14.00
C HIS A 77 9.27 -11.40 14.95
N PRO A 78 9.65 -12.66 15.26
CA PRO A 78 8.93 -13.46 16.25
C PRO A 78 8.88 -12.77 17.62
N ASP A 79 7.74 -12.86 18.29
CA ASP A 79 7.59 -12.36 19.66
C ASP A 79 8.10 -13.40 20.66
N LEU A 80 9.37 -13.26 21.04
CA LEU A 80 10.02 -14.18 21.97
C LEU A 80 9.55 -14.02 23.41
N THR A 81 8.77 -12.98 23.69
CA THR A 81 8.23 -12.68 25.03
C THR A 81 6.84 -13.26 25.25
N ALA A 82 6.22 -13.82 24.21
CA ALA A 82 4.93 -14.46 24.30
C ALA A 82 5.02 -15.80 25.06
N ASP A 83 4.36 -15.85 26.23
CA ASP A 83 4.25 -17.06 27.04
C ASP A 83 3.15 -17.99 26.52
N GLY A 84 3.29 -19.29 26.81
CA GLY A 84 2.20 -20.27 26.61
C GLY A 84 1.99 -20.79 25.19
N VAL A 85 2.94 -20.58 24.28
CA VAL A 85 2.90 -21.18 22.94
C VAL A 85 3.15 -22.70 23.03
N ASP A 86 2.14 -23.49 22.69
CA ASP A 86 2.26 -24.95 22.63
C ASP A 86 2.99 -25.37 21.34
N ARG A 87 4.21 -25.88 21.51
CA ARG A 87 5.07 -26.38 20.41
C ARG A 87 5.21 -27.90 20.41
N SER A 88 4.34 -28.61 21.12
CA SER A 88 4.41 -30.07 21.24
C SER A 88 3.78 -30.82 20.06
N GLY A 89 2.91 -30.15 19.30
CA GLY A 89 2.22 -30.72 18.14
C GLY A 89 2.91 -30.49 16.80
N ASP A 90 2.20 -30.85 15.72
CA ASP A 90 2.63 -30.62 14.32
C ASP A 90 2.07 -29.33 13.71
N SER A 91 1.42 -28.49 14.52
CA SER A 91 0.89 -27.18 14.14
C SER A 91 1.11 -26.22 15.29
N VAL A 92 1.65 -25.04 15.01
CA VAL A 92 2.00 -24.01 15.98
C VAL A 92 1.63 -22.66 15.41
N ASP A 93 0.93 -21.83 16.18
CA ASP A 93 0.74 -20.41 15.88
C ASP A 93 1.88 -19.61 16.51
N GLU A 94 2.89 -19.26 15.71
CA GLU A 94 4.06 -18.52 16.19
C GLU A 94 3.74 -17.02 16.27
N PRO A 95 3.74 -16.40 17.47
CA PRO A 95 3.42 -14.98 17.62
C PRO A 95 4.53 -14.12 17.05
N PHE A 96 4.16 -12.95 16.52
CA PHE A 96 5.11 -11.98 15.97
C PHE A 96 4.72 -10.54 16.27
N GLN A 97 5.72 -9.67 16.17
CA GLN A 97 5.54 -8.22 16.17
C GLN A 97 5.94 -7.67 14.80
N ALA A 98 5.13 -6.76 14.27
CA ALA A 98 5.41 -6.05 13.04
C ALA A 98 5.46 -4.55 13.29
N SER A 99 6.43 -3.90 12.68
CA SER A 99 6.58 -2.46 12.66
C SER A 99 6.93 -1.99 11.25
N TRP A 100 6.09 -1.15 10.68
CA TRP A 100 6.23 -0.59 9.34
C TRP A 100 6.53 0.90 9.43
N ASP A 101 7.62 1.34 8.79
CA ASP A 101 7.86 2.74 8.44
C ASP A 101 7.31 2.98 7.03
N LEU A 102 6.19 3.70 6.96
CA LEU A 102 5.47 4.03 5.73
C LEU A 102 5.94 5.37 5.13
N GLY A 103 7.10 5.86 5.58
CA GLY A 103 7.70 7.12 5.18
C GLY A 103 6.97 8.34 5.75
N GLN A 104 7.58 9.52 5.63
CA GLN A 104 6.98 10.80 6.05
C GLN A 104 6.50 10.81 7.52
N GLY A 105 7.20 10.08 8.41
CA GLY A 105 6.86 9.98 9.83
C GLY A 105 5.63 9.14 10.15
N ARG A 106 5.23 8.25 9.23
CA ARG A 106 4.13 7.30 9.41
C ARG A 106 4.67 5.98 9.93
N THR A 107 4.28 5.60 11.14
CA THR A 107 4.67 4.32 11.74
C THR A 107 3.42 3.52 12.09
N TRP A 108 3.38 2.27 11.68
CA TRP A 108 2.29 1.35 11.97
C TRP A 108 2.83 0.06 12.56
N SER A 109 2.38 -0.29 13.77
CA SER A 109 2.80 -1.50 14.47
C SER A 109 1.60 -2.32 14.92
N TYR A 110 1.76 -3.64 14.93
CA TYR A 110 0.76 -4.60 15.39
C TYR A 110 1.42 -5.92 15.78
N THR A 111 0.65 -6.77 16.47
CA THR A 111 1.02 -8.16 16.73
C THR A 111 0.14 -9.11 15.92
N GLY A 112 0.66 -10.29 15.62
CA GLY A 112 -0.04 -11.31 14.86
C GLY A 112 0.51 -12.70 15.17
N HIS A 113 0.05 -13.69 14.41
CA HIS A 113 0.55 -15.06 14.46
C HIS A 113 0.81 -15.54 13.05
N VAL A 114 1.89 -16.31 12.87
CA VAL A 114 2.16 -17.07 11.65
C VAL A 114 1.80 -18.51 11.95
N ALA A 115 0.86 -19.08 11.19
CA ALA A 115 0.56 -20.50 11.30
C ALA A 115 1.71 -21.32 10.70
N VAL A 116 2.31 -22.22 11.48
CA VAL A 116 3.40 -23.08 11.03
C VAL A 116 3.00 -24.53 11.25
N LYS A 117 3.15 -25.37 10.22
CA LYS A 117 2.73 -26.77 10.22
C LYS A 117 3.84 -27.68 9.69
N ARG A 118 3.95 -28.88 10.26
CA ARG A 118 4.84 -29.92 9.74
C ARG A 118 4.21 -30.58 8.52
N ILE A 119 4.90 -30.54 7.39
CA ILE A 119 4.50 -31.12 6.10
C ILE A 119 5.68 -31.94 5.58
N ASP A 120 5.45 -33.23 5.31
CA ASP A 120 6.47 -34.18 4.85
C ASP A 120 7.72 -34.24 5.76
N GLY A 121 7.54 -33.98 7.05
CA GLY A 121 8.60 -34.01 8.06
C GLY A 121 9.24 -32.64 8.33
N ASP A 122 9.05 -31.66 7.44
CA ASP A 122 9.62 -30.32 7.54
C ASP A 122 8.60 -29.29 8.00
N TRP A 123 9.04 -28.29 8.76
CA TRP A 123 8.18 -27.16 9.14
C TRP A 123 8.02 -26.19 7.95
N LYS A 124 6.78 -25.78 7.70
CA LYS A 124 6.42 -24.77 6.71
C LYS A 124 5.39 -23.82 7.29
N VAL A 125 5.37 -22.58 6.81
CA VAL A 125 4.24 -21.68 7.06
C VAL A 125 3.01 -22.25 6.37
N HIS A 126 1.97 -22.52 7.14
CA HIS A 126 0.66 -22.92 6.63
C HIS A 126 -0.06 -21.68 6.13
N TRP A 127 0.11 -21.37 4.85
CA TRP A 127 -0.17 -20.07 4.28
C TRP A 127 -1.64 -19.69 4.41
N GLN A 128 -1.85 -18.52 5.01
CA GLN A 128 -3.13 -17.84 5.07
C GLN A 128 -2.92 -16.32 5.12
N PRO A 129 -3.88 -15.50 4.63
CA PRO A 129 -3.75 -14.04 4.67
C PRO A 129 -3.53 -13.46 6.08
N SER A 130 -4.03 -14.13 7.12
CA SER A 130 -3.85 -13.73 8.52
C SER A 130 -2.40 -13.80 8.99
N ASP A 131 -1.52 -14.54 8.31
CA ASP A 131 -0.08 -14.56 8.59
C ASP A 131 0.60 -13.22 8.29
N ILE A 132 -0.03 -12.37 7.46
CA ILE A 132 0.39 -10.97 7.24
C ILE A 132 -0.17 -10.05 8.32
N HIS A 133 -1.48 -10.14 8.57
CA HIS A 133 -2.18 -9.29 9.54
C HIS A 133 -3.46 -9.98 10.05
N PRO A 134 -3.75 -9.98 11.36
CA PRO A 134 -4.83 -10.78 11.96
C PRO A 134 -6.24 -10.45 11.46
N LYS A 135 -6.46 -9.24 10.97
CA LYS A 135 -7.75 -8.80 10.38
C LYS A 135 -7.86 -9.01 8.86
N LEU A 136 -6.89 -9.67 8.23
CA LEU A 136 -6.86 -9.87 6.78
C LEU A 136 -7.50 -11.22 6.43
N ALA A 137 -8.59 -11.18 5.67
CA ALA A 137 -9.28 -12.38 5.20
C ALA A 137 -8.86 -12.78 3.78
N ALA A 138 -9.36 -13.93 3.32
CA ALA A 138 -9.23 -14.36 1.94
C ALA A 138 -9.70 -13.28 0.95
N GLU A 139 -9.00 -13.18 -0.18
CA GLU A 139 -9.28 -12.21 -1.27
C GLU A 139 -9.19 -10.73 -0.87
N GLN A 140 -8.75 -10.43 0.35
CA GLN A 140 -8.48 -9.06 0.79
C GLN A 140 -7.02 -8.68 0.58
N THR A 141 -6.74 -7.39 0.59
CA THR A 141 -5.39 -6.83 0.60
C THR A 141 -5.30 -5.65 1.56
N ILE A 142 -4.10 -5.11 1.75
CA ILE A 142 -3.86 -3.93 2.59
C ILE A 142 -3.55 -2.74 1.68
N ALA A 143 -4.05 -1.56 2.02
CA ALA A 143 -3.75 -0.32 1.32
C ALA A 143 -3.40 0.81 2.31
N LEU A 144 -2.45 1.65 1.91
CA LEU A 144 -2.15 2.92 2.59
C LEU A 144 -2.92 4.05 1.91
N GLN A 145 -3.75 4.76 2.68
CA GLN A 145 -4.44 5.96 2.24
C GLN A 145 -3.84 7.18 2.94
N VAL A 146 -3.54 8.23 2.17
CA VAL A 146 -3.04 9.50 2.69
C VAL A 146 -4.15 10.54 2.55
N GLU A 147 -4.57 11.10 3.67
CA GLU A 147 -5.59 12.14 3.74
C GLU A 147 -4.89 13.50 3.82
N GLN A 148 -4.99 14.29 2.76
CA GLN A 148 -4.43 15.65 2.79
C GLN A 148 -5.23 16.50 3.78
N PRO A 149 -4.55 17.36 4.58
CA PRO A 149 -5.26 18.25 5.46
C PRO A 149 -6.03 19.28 4.64
N ASP A 150 -7.19 19.69 5.14
CA ASP A 150 -7.86 20.86 4.58
C ASP A 150 -6.90 22.06 4.65
N PRO A 151 -6.69 22.76 3.53
CA PRO A 151 -5.75 23.87 3.49
C PRO A 151 -6.28 25.02 4.37
N ALA A 152 -5.40 25.75 5.06
CA ALA A 152 -5.81 26.86 5.92
C ALA A 152 -6.17 28.12 5.10
N PRO A 153 -7.13 28.95 5.56
CA PRO A 153 -7.44 30.20 4.88
C PRO A 153 -6.21 31.12 4.83
N VAL A 154 -6.06 31.84 3.73
CA VAL A 154 -5.06 32.90 3.61
C VAL A 154 -5.71 34.20 3.98
N LEU A 155 -5.19 34.85 5.01
CA LEU A 155 -5.69 36.14 5.47
C LEU A 155 -4.84 37.28 4.89
N ASP A 156 -5.47 38.43 4.66
CA ASP A 156 -4.75 39.69 4.41
C ASP A 156 -4.20 40.28 5.72
N ARG A 157 -3.61 41.48 5.61
CA ARG A 157 -3.02 42.19 6.76
C ARG A 157 -4.03 42.53 7.86
N ASP A 158 -5.32 42.59 7.52
CA ASP A 158 -6.42 42.98 8.39
C ASP A 158 -7.17 41.74 8.94
N GLY A 159 -6.69 40.53 8.62
CA GLY A 159 -7.28 39.27 9.05
C GLY A 159 -8.43 38.78 8.17
N VAL A 160 -8.67 39.41 7.00
CA VAL A 160 -9.75 39.02 6.08
C VAL A 160 -9.28 37.92 5.14
N ALA A 161 -10.06 36.86 5.01
CA ALA A 161 -9.72 35.73 4.13
C ALA A 161 -9.70 36.13 2.64
N LEU A 162 -8.51 36.13 2.04
CA LEU A 162 -8.25 36.24 0.61
C LEU A 162 -8.54 34.92 -0.11
N LEU A 163 -8.00 33.82 0.42
CA LEU A 163 -8.31 32.47 -0.02
C LEU A 163 -9.00 31.72 1.12
N ALA A 164 -10.13 31.08 0.83
CA ALA A 164 -10.87 30.30 1.79
C ALA A 164 -10.89 28.82 1.36
N PRO A 165 -10.81 27.87 2.33
CA PRO A 165 -10.98 26.45 2.04
C PRO A 165 -12.40 26.27 1.51
N THR A 166 -12.51 25.85 0.26
CA THR A 166 -13.78 25.68 -0.43
C THR A 166 -13.90 24.24 -0.89
N PRO A 167 -15.00 23.53 -0.56
CA PRO A 167 -15.25 22.22 -1.12
C PRO A 167 -15.47 22.33 -2.62
N VAL A 168 -14.74 21.52 -3.37
CA VAL A 168 -14.87 21.37 -4.81
C VAL A 168 -15.07 19.91 -5.16
N ILE A 169 -15.80 19.69 -6.25
CA ILE A 169 -16.09 18.38 -6.80
C ILE A 169 -15.34 18.29 -8.12
N THR A 170 -14.37 17.38 -8.18
CA THR A 170 -13.61 17.09 -9.38
C THR A 170 -14.32 16.04 -10.19
N VAL A 171 -14.63 16.38 -11.44
CA VAL A 171 -15.17 15.46 -12.43
C VAL A 171 -14.00 14.71 -13.07
N VAL A 172 -14.01 13.39 -12.95
CA VAL A 172 -12.92 12.51 -13.40
C VAL A 172 -13.48 11.50 -14.40
N VAL A 173 -12.75 11.25 -15.48
CA VAL A 173 -13.12 10.28 -16.53
C VAL A 173 -12.11 9.14 -16.56
N ASP A 174 -12.58 7.91 -16.40
CA ASP A 174 -11.82 6.69 -16.67
C ASP A 174 -12.17 6.17 -18.07
N ARG A 175 -11.18 6.19 -18.97
CA ARG A 175 -11.37 5.77 -20.37
C ARG A 175 -11.79 4.31 -20.54
N LYS A 176 -11.40 3.42 -19.62
CA LYS A 176 -11.73 1.99 -19.71
C LYS A 176 -13.14 1.72 -19.22
N GLN A 177 -13.64 2.54 -18.31
CA GLN A 177 -15.01 2.44 -17.79
C GLN A 177 -16.03 3.24 -18.60
N ALA A 178 -15.58 4.20 -19.42
CA ALA A 178 -16.45 5.04 -20.23
C ALA A 178 -17.21 4.30 -21.33
N GLY A 179 -16.70 3.15 -21.79
CA GLY A 179 -17.25 2.43 -22.95
C GLY A 179 -17.09 3.26 -24.23
N ASP A 180 -18.07 4.12 -24.53
CA ASP A 180 -17.98 5.13 -25.59
C ASP A 180 -17.42 6.46 -25.04
N LEU A 181 -16.09 6.55 -25.04
CA LEU A 181 -15.39 7.75 -24.59
C LEU A 181 -15.78 9.00 -25.40
N GLY A 182 -16.12 8.85 -26.69
CA GLY A 182 -16.52 9.97 -27.54
C GLY A 182 -17.85 10.57 -27.10
N ALA A 183 -18.85 9.72 -26.85
CA ALA A 183 -20.16 10.14 -26.35
C ALA A 183 -20.09 10.76 -24.94
N VAL A 184 -19.30 10.14 -24.05
CA VAL A 184 -19.07 10.67 -22.68
C VAL A 184 -18.37 12.03 -22.74
N ALA A 185 -17.31 12.16 -23.54
CA ALA A 185 -16.59 13.42 -23.71
C ALA A 185 -17.47 14.53 -24.31
N GLY A 186 -18.34 14.18 -25.28
CA GLY A 186 -19.34 15.11 -25.82
C GLY A 186 -20.27 15.65 -24.75
N SER A 187 -20.90 14.74 -24.00
CA SER A 187 -21.84 15.08 -22.93
C SER A 187 -21.21 15.94 -21.83
N LEU A 188 -19.95 15.62 -21.46
CA LEU A 188 -19.19 16.41 -20.50
C LEU A 188 -18.85 17.80 -21.03
N ALA A 189 -18.40 17.93 -22.28
CA ALA A 189 -18.08 19.23 -22.86
C ALA A 189 -19.31 20.15 -22.96
N ASP A 190 -20.47 19.59 -23.33
CA ASP A 190 -21.74 20.32 -23.42
C ASP A 190 -22.14 20.90 -22.04
N ALA A 191 -21.98 20.11 -20.98
CA ALA A 191 -22.31 20.54 -19.62
C ALA A 191 -21.28 21.52 -19.03
N LEU A 192 -19.98 21.32 -19.32
CA LEU A 192 -18.88 21.95 -18.57
C LEU A 192 -18.24 23.16 -19.26
N SER A 193 -18.38 23.30 -20.59
CA SER A 193 -17.76 24.39 -21.37
C SER A 193 -18.14 25.80 -20.90
N ARG A 194 -19.31 25.94 -20.24
CA ARG A 194 -19.75 27.21 -19.63
C ARG A 194 -18.89 27.69 -18.47
N PHE A 195 -18.16 26.78 -17.81
CA PHE A 195 -17.26 27.09 -16.70
C PHE A 195 -15.82 27.28 -17.17
N ASP A 196 -15.42 26.53 -18.20
CA ASP A 196 -14.13 26.64 -18.85
C ASP A 196 -14.26 26.32 -20.35
N ALA A 197 -14.12 27.33 -21.19
CA ALA A 197 -14.27 27.22 -22.64
C ALA A 197 -13.18 26.35 -23.30
N THR A 198 -12.11 26.00 -22.58
CA THR A 198 -11.07 25.07 -23.08
C THR A 198 -11.50 23.62 -23.00
N ILE A 199 -12.58 23.31 -22.26
CA ILE A 199 -13.14 21.97 -22.16
C ILE A 199 -13.97 21.68 -23.42
N THR A 200 -13.40 20.83 -24.27
CA THR A 200 -14.00 20.37 -25.52
C THR A 200 -14.03 18.84 -25.53
N PRO A 201 -14.84 18.19 -26.39
CA PRO A 201 -14.82 16.74 -26.50
C PRO A 201 -13.41 16.22 -26.82
N GLN A 202 -12.71 16.92 -27.72
CA GLN A 202 -11.35 16.55 -28.10
C GLN A 202 -10.35 16.70 -26.95
N SER A 203 -10.40 17.78 -26.18
CA SER A 203 -9.47 17.97 -25.05
C SER A 203 -9.66 16.91 -23.97
N ILE A 204 -10.90 16.47 -23.72
CA ILE A 204 -11.20 15.38 -22.78
C ILE A 204 -10.67 14.05 -23.31
N ILE A 205 -10.92 13.73 -24.58
CA ILE A 205 -10.42 12.50 -25.22
C ILE A 205 -8.89 12.46 -25.19
N ASP A 206 -8.23 13.56 -25.55
CA ASP A 206 -6.78 13.66 -25.57
C ASP A 206 -6.18 13.52 -24.15
N GLY A 207 -6.81 14.16 -23.17
CA GLY A 207 -6.42 14.06 -21.76
C GLY A 207 -6.56 12.64 -21.24
N ALA A 208 -7.75 12.04 -21.41
CA ALA A 208 -8.04 10.67 -21.00
C ALA A 208 -7.13 9.64 -21.70
N THR A 209 -6.75 9.88 -22.95
CA THR A 209 -5.86 8.97 -23.71
C THR A 209 -4.41 9.00 -23.20
N LYS A 210 -3.95 10.16 -22.72
CA LYS A 210 -2.61 10.34 -22.13
C LYS A 210 -2.51 9.82 -20.69
N THR A 211 -3.64 9.67 -20.00
CA THR A 211 -3.68 9.11 -18.65
C THR A 211 -3.43 7.58 -18.69
N PRO A 212 -2.53 7.04 -17.86
CA PRO A 212 -2.29 5.60 -17.76
C PRO A 212 -3.55 4.80 -17.41
N ASP A 213 -3.62 3.55 -17.88
CA ASP A 213 -4.72 2.66 -17.54
C ASP A 213 -4.85 2.46 -16.03
N GLY A 214 -6.08 2.47 -15.52
CA GLY A 214 -6.39 2.41 -14.08
C GLY A 214 -6.31 3.76 -13.36
N GLN A 215 -6.00 4.86 -14.07
CA GLN A 215 -6.10 6.22 -13.53
C GLN A 215 -7.20 7.00 -14.25
N GLY A 216 -7.92 7.82 -13.51
CA GLY A 216 -8.91 8.74 -14.06
C GLY A 216 -8.30 10.09 -14.45
N TYR A 217 -8.70 10.62 -15.61
CA TYR A 217 -8.32 11.96 -16.04
C TYR A 217 -9.23 13.03 -15.39
N PRO A 218 -8.68 13.96 -14.60
CA PRO A 218 -9.46 15.05 -14.02
C PRO A 218 -9.80 16.09 -15.09
N VAL A 219 -11.07 16.24 -15.41
CA VAL A 219 -11.56 17.17 -16.44
C VAL A 219 -11.65 18.60 -15.89
N ILE A 220 -12.29 18.78 -14.73
CA ILE A 220 -12.46 20.07 -14.07
C ILE A 220 -12.76 19.89 -12.58
N SER A 221 -12.44 20.88 -11.76
CA SER A 221 -12.92 20.98 -10.37
C SER A 221 -13.93 22.12 -10.26
N LEU A 222 -15.16 21.80 -9.88
CA LEU A 222 -16.25 22.75 -9.71
C LEU A 222 -16.50 23.03 -8.24
N ARG A 223 -16.90 24.25 -7.88
CA ARG A 223 -17.50 24.49 -6.55
C ARG A 223 -18.77 23.66 -6.45
N ASP A 224 -19.16 23.23 -5.24
CA ASP A 224 -20.37 22.44 -5.06
C ASP A 224 -21.60 23.10 -5.72
N SER A 225 -21.79 24.41 -5.55
CA SER A 225 -22.88 25.16 -6.19
C SER A 225 -22.88 25.09 -7.73
N ASP A 226 -21.71 25.00 -8.35
CA ASP A 226 -21.56 24.88 -9.81
C ASP A 226 -21.78 23.43 -10.26
N TYR A 227 -21.30 22.46 -9.47
CA TYR A 227 -21.57 21.04 -9.71
C TYR A 227 -23.06 20.72 -9.65
N GLN A 228 -23.80 21.22 -8.65
CA GLN A 228 -25.24 20.96 -8.54
C GLN A 228 -26.03 21.44 -9.78
N GLN A 229 -25.54 22.44 -10.52
CA GLN A 229 -26.18 22.93 -11.74
C GLN A 229 -26.06 21.94 -12.91
N VAL A 230 -25.00 21.13 -12.94
CA VAL A 230 -24.71 20.19 -14.04
C VAL A 230 -24.84 18.71 -13.64
N ARG A 231 -24.96 18.42 -12.34
CA ARG A 231 -25.03 17.07 -11.77
C ARG A 231 -25.98 16.16 -12.54
N ALA A 232 -27.20 16.61 -12.79
CA ALA A 232 -28.22 15.82 -13.49
C ALA A 232 -27.77 15.33 -14.87
N GLN A 233 -26.93 16.09 -15.57
CA GLN A 233 -26.45 15.78 -16.93
C GLN A 233 -25.24 14.84 -16.92
N ILE A 234 -24.40 14.91 -15.89
CA ILE A 234 -23.08 14.25 -15.89
C ILE A 234 -22.98 13.06 -14.94
N HIS A 235 -23.86 12.94 -13.94
CA HIS A 235 -23.69 11.97 -12.85
C HIS A 235 -23.93 10.50 -13.23
N GLU A 236 -24.71 10.22 -14.27
CA GLU A 236 -25.01 8.87 -14.76
C GLU A 236 -24.11 8.48 -15.95
N LEU A 237 -23.18 9.34 -16.35
CA LEU A 237 -22.30 9.06 -17.48
C LEU A 237 -21.36 7.89 -17.13
N PRO A 238 -21.27 6.86 -17.99
CA PRO A 238 -20.37 5.74 -17.78
C PRO A 238 -18.92 6.21 -17.63
N GLY A 239 -18.19 5.62 -16.68
CA GLY A 239 -16.79 5.94 -16.43
C GLY A 239 -16.53 7.35 -15.89
N VAL A 240 -17.57 8.11 -15.52
CA VAL A 240 -17.42 9.40 -14.85
C VAL A 240 -17.56 9.20 -13.34
N SER A 241 -16.59 9.71 -12.58
CA SER A 241 -16.62 9.70 -11.12
C SER A 241 -16.38 11.10 -10.56
N PHE A 242 -16.76 11.28 -9.29
CA PHE A 242 -16.74 12.57 -8.61
C PHE A 242 -15.93 12.45 -7.33
N ALA A 243 -14.81 13.17 -7.28
CA ALA A 243 -13.97 13.24 -6.09
C ALA A 243 -14.20 14.58 -5.38
N SER A 244 -14.66 14.53 -4.13
CA SER A 244 -14.76 15.72 -3.29
C SER A 244 -13.40 16.04 -2.69
N GLN A 245 -12.95 17.29 -2.80
CA GLN A 245 -11.72 17.78 -2.19
C GLN A 245 -11.90 19.23 -1.72
N THR A 246 -11.11 19.65 -0.73
CA THR A 246 -11.08 21.06 -0.31
C THR A 246 -9.94 21.78 -1.02
N GLN A 247 -10.24 22.88 -1.72
CA GLN A 247 -9.25 23.72 -2.38
C GLN A 247 -9.29 25.14 -1.85
N LEU A 248 -8.13 25.80 -1.77
CA LEU A 248 -8.07 27.23 -1.50
C LEU A 248 -8.47 28.03 -2.72
N LEU A 249 -9.66 28.61 -2.65
CA LEU A 249 -10.19 29.45 -3.71
C LEU A 249 -10.34 30.88 -3.23
N ALA A 250 -10.15 31.82 -4.17
CA ALA A 250 -10.41 33.23 -3.92
C ALA A 250 -11.86 33.43 -3.48
N LYS A 251 -12.05 34.25 -2.44
CA LYS A 251 -13.39 34.71 -2.08
C LYS A 251 -13.92 35.71 -3.10
N ASP A 252 -13.04 36.56 -3.63
CA ASP A 252 -13.36 37.54 -4.66
C ASP A 252 -12.77 37.13 -6.02
N LYS A 253 -13.63 37.08 -7.05
CA LYS A 253 -13.22 36.81 -8.44
C LYS A 253 -12.38 37.95 -9.03
N ALA A 254 -12.40 39.14 -8.42
CA ALA A 254 -11.63 40.31 -8.85
C ALA A 254 -10.14 40.26 -8.44
N LEU A 255 -9.72 39.29 -7.61
CA LEU A 255 -8.30 39.08 -7.32
C LEU A 255 -7.59 38.63 -8.60
N GLY A 256 -6.78 39.53 -9.16
CA GLY A 256 -6.13 39.31 -10.46
C GLY A 256 -5.22 38.06 -10.50
N PRO A 257 -5.04 37.44 -11.68
CA PRO A 257 -4.31 36.16 -11.84
C PRO A 257 -2.89 36.14 -11.27
N GLN A 258 -2.17 37.27 -11.32
CA GLN A 258 -0.80 37.39 -10.82
C GLN A 258 -0.70 37.33 -9.29
N LEU A 259 -1.67 37.94 -8.59
CA LEU A 259 -1.74 37.86 -7.12
C LEU A 259 -2.11 36.44 -6.69
N LEU A 260 -3.06 35.80 -7.38
CA LEU A 260 -3.46 34.42 -7.10
C LEU A 260 -2.31 33.43 -7.26
N ALA A 261 -1.50 33.55 -8.32
CA ALA A 261 -0.34 32.70 -8.53
C ALA A 261 0.70 32.85 -7.41
N THR A 262 0.96 34.09 -6.99
CA THR A 262 1.95 34.40 -5.93
C THR A 262 1.47 33.93 -4.56
N VAL A 263 0.19 34.14 -4.24
CA VAL A 263 -0.42 33.66 -3.00
C VAL A 263 -0.47 32.13 -2.98
N LYS A 264 -0.87 31.47 -4.08
CA LYS A 264 -0.84 29.99 -4.19
C LYS A 264 0.56 29.42 -3.98
N ALA A 265 1.60 30.05 -4.54
CA ALA A 265 2.98 29.63 -4.34
C ALA A 265 3.44 29.83 -2.87
N ALA A 266 3.09 30.96 -2.24
CA ALA A 266 3.41 31.23 -0.84
C ALA A 266 2.66 30.28 0.13
N VAL A 267 1.44 29.89 -0.21
CA VAL A 267 0.61 28.91 0.50
C VAL A 267 1.17 27.51 0.34
N GLN A 268 1.55 27.08 -0.87
CA GLN A 268 2.21 25.79 -1.07
C GLN A 268 3.52 25.69 -0.27
N ALA A 269 4.20 26.82 -0.04
CA ALA A 269 5.38 26.89 0.82
C ALA A 269 5.09 26.93 2.34
N LYS A 270 3.85 27.23 2.76
CA LYS A 270 3.45 27.38 4.19
C LYS A 270 2.37 26.41 4.68
N VAL A 271 1.63 25.76 3.81
CA VAL A 271 0.67 24.69 4.16
C VAL A 271 1.47 23.41 4.35
N ALA A 272 2.13 23.32 5.50
CA ALA A 272 2.58 22.07 6.07
C ALA A 272 1.63 21.70 7.22
N GLY A 273 0.33 21.58 6.92
CA GLY A 273 -0.53 20.73 7.74
C GLY A 273 0.04 19.31 7.70
N SER A 274 -0.06 18.55 8.78
CA SER A 274 0.36 17.15 8.73
C SER A 274 -0.76 16.34 8.08
N ALA A 275 -0.50 15.80 6.89
CA ALA A 275 -1.41 14.87 6.23
C ALA A 275 -1.76 13.72 7.19
N GLY A 276 -3.05 13.43 7.27
CA GLY A 276 -3.56 12.23 7.89
C GLY A 276 -3.17 11.02 7.06
N TRP A 277 -3.23 9.85 7.66
CA TRP A 277 -3.02 8.61 6.95
C TRP A 277 -3.74 7.48 7.67
N ARG A 278 -4.18 6.51 6.89
CA ARG A 278 -4.88 5.33 7.37
C ARG A 278 -4.33 4.11 6.63
N VAL A 279 -4.28 2.98 7.32
CA VAL A 279 -4.06 1.68 6.68
C VAL A 279 -5.35 0.91 6.80
N ILE A 280 -5.83 0.40 5.67
CA ILE A 280 -7.10 -0.28 5.55
C ILE A 280 -6.92 -1.65 4.90
N THR A 281 -7.92 -2.50 5.04
CA THR A 281 -8.10 -3.69 4.20
C THR A 281 -9.08 -3.38 3.08
N GLN A 282 -8.83 -3.94 1.90
CA GLN A 282 -9.68 -3.82 0.73
C GLN A 282 -10.06 -5.19 0.18
N ASP A 283 -11.26 -5.32 -0.36
CA ASP A 283 -11.68 -6.53 -1.10
C ASP A 283 -11.09 -6.58 -2.51
N ALA A 284 -11.43 -7.62 -3.29
CA ALA A 284 -11.01 -7.77 -4.68
C ALA A 284 -11.50 -6.63 -5.60
N GLY A 285 -12.58 -5.94 -5.23
CA GLY A 285 -13.12 -4.77 -5.94
C GLY A 285 -12.49 -3.44 -5.53
N GLY A 286 -11.58 -3.44 -4.54
CA GLY A 286 -10.94 -2.23 -4.01
C GLY A 286 -11.78 -1.46 -2.98
N ASN A 287 -12.92 -2.02 -2.54
CA ASN A 287 -13.74 -1.40 -1.50
C ASN A 287 -13.08 -1.58 -0.13
N GLU A 288 -13.12 -0.55 0.71
CA GLU A 288 -12.67 -0.64 2.10
C GLU A 288 -13.53 -1.64 2.88
N VAL A 289 -12.89 -2.59 3.56
CA VAL A 289 -13.55 -3.58 4.42
C VAL A 289 -13.36 -3.24 5.89
N ASN A 290 -12.12 -2.98 6.31
CA ASN A 290 -11.78 -2.64 7.70
C ASN A 290 -10.67 -1.59 7.77
N GLU A 291 -10.75 -0.70 8.76
CA GLU A 291 -9.62 0.13 9.19
C GLU A 291 -8.68 -0.67 10.12
N LEU A 292 -7.37 -0.63 9.81
CA LEU A 292 -6.32 -1.24 10.63
C LEU A 292 -5.66 -0.21 11.57
N THR A 293 -5.40 0.99 11.06
CA THR A 293 -4.95 2.14 11.86
C THR A 293 -5.33 3.45 11.18
N ALA A 294 -5.49 4.51 11.97
CA ALA A 294 -5.74 5.86 11.48
C ALA A 294 -5.02 6.91 12.32
N LYS A 295 -4.40 7.86 11.63
CA LYS A 295 -3.92 9.12 12.21
C LYS A 295 -4.59 10.26 11.44
N PRO A 296 -5.52 11.01 12.06
CA PRO A 296 -6.26 12.05 11.36
C PRO A 296 -5.33 13.19 10.93
N ALA A 297 -5.71 13.87 9.85
CA ALA A 297 -5.01 15.05 9.39
C ALA A 297 -5.10 16.18 10.43
N LYS A 298 -4.02 16.96 10.54
CA LYS A 298 -4.03 18.19 11.35
C LYS A 298 -4.16 19.39 10.43
N PRO A 299 -5.13 20.30 10.66
CA PRO A 299 -5.25 21.52 9.89
C PRO A 299 -3.92 22.29 9.87
N ALA A 300 -3.64 22.96 8.77
CA ALA A 300 -2.58 23.97 8.78
C ALA A 300 -2.98 25.11 9.74
N GLY A 301 -2.02 25.59 10.52
CA GLY A 301 -2.19 26.71 11.47
C GLY A 301 -1.91 28.07 10.84
#